data_AF-A0A9C8K8R6-F1
#
_entry.id   AF-A0A9C8K8R6-F1
#
_cell.length_a   1.000
_cell.length_b   1.000
_cell.length_c   1.000
_cell.angle_alpha   90.00
_cell.angle_beta   90.00
_cell.angle_gamma   90.00
#
_symmetry.space_group_name_H-M   'P 1'
#
loop_
_entity.id
_entity.type
_entity.pdbx_description
1 polymer ?
#
loop_
_entity_poly.entity_id
_entity_poly.type
_entity_poly.pdbx_seq_one_letter_code
_entity_poly.pdbx_strand_id
1 'polypeptide(L)'
;MKKIILPTDFSANAQKAIDYAIHLFKNEPCKFYLLHAYHSAPSSPGNKQTAKSELKNFTQMLKANRSNEDHHFKAIVITNSIINALEKTIKKKEADYV
;
A
#
# COMPACT_ATOMS: atom_id res chain seq x y z
N MET A 1 -2.89 2.81 17.53
CA MET A 1 -3.08 2.16 16.22
C MET A 1 -1.79 2.27 15.43
N LYS A 2 -1.11 1.15 15.13
CA LYS A 2 0.14 1.15 14.35
C LYS A 2 -0.11 1.64 12.93
N LYS A 3 0.84 2.40 12.38
CA LYS A 3 0.79 2.94 11.02
C LYS A 3 1.84 2.22 10.20
N ILE A 4 1.38 1.35 9.31
CA ILE A 4 2.24 0.43 8.56
C ILE A 4 2.13 0.78 7.08
N ILE A 5 3.25 1.02 6.41
CA ILE A 5 3.27 1.20 4.96
C ILE A 5 3.45 -0.17 4.33
N LEU A 6 2.68 -0.51 3.30
CA LEU A 6 2.82 -1.75 2.55
C LEU A 6 3.10 -1.41 1.08
N PRO A 7 4.36 -1.38 0.65
CA PRO A 7 4.71 -1.17 -0.74
C PRO A 7 4.17 -2.29 -1.62
N THR A 8 3.69 -1.94 -2.81
CA THR A 8 3.25 -2.94 -3.78
C THR A 8 3.50 -2.51 -5.22
N ASP A 9 4.01 -3.45 -6.00
CA ASP A 9 4.09 -3.44 -7.46
C ASP A 9 3.06 -4.42 -8.07
N PHE A 10 2.10 -4.88 -7.26
CA PHE A 10 1.10 -5.89 -7.61
C PHE A 10 1.65 -7.29 -7.92
N SER A 11 2.93 -7.54 -7.67
CA SER A 11 3.52 -8.86 -7.82
C SER A 11 3.02 -9.84 -6.75
N ALA A 12 3.15 -11.13 -7.04
CA ALA A 12 2.86 -12.20 -6.08
C ALA A 12 3.73 -12.09 -4.81
N ASN A 13 4.94 -11.54 -4.93
CA ASN A 13 5.83 -11.33 -3.77
C ASN A 13 5.33 -10.19 -2.89
N ALA A 14 4.90 -9.08 -3.49
CA ALA A 14 4.28 -7.99 -2.74
C ALA A 14 2.99 -8.46 -2.04
N GLN A 15 2.16 -9.27 -2.71
CA GLN A 15 0.97 -9.86 -2.11
C GLN A 15 1.32 -10.74 -0.88
N LYS A 16 2.32 -11.62 -0.99
CA LYS A 16 2.78 -12.45 0.14
C LYS A 16 3.28 -11.60 1.31
N ALA A 17 4.01 -10.52 1.04
CA ALA A 17 4.48 -9.60 2.08
C ALA A 17 3.32 -8.89 2.79
N ILE A 18 2.31 -8.45 2.03
CA ILE A 18 1.07 -7.88 2.57
C ILE A 18 0.34 -8.88 3.46
N ASP A 19 0.17 -10.13 2.98
CA ASP A 19 -0.51 -11.18 3.74
C ASP A 19 0.24 -11.50 5.04
N TYR A 20 1.57 -11.56 4.99
CA TYR A 20 2.42 -11.75 6.16
C TYR A 20 2.25 -10.61 7.16
N ALA A 21 2.31 -9.35 6.73
CA ALA A 21 2.15 -8.20 7.61
C ALA A 21 0.75 -8.18 8.29
N ILE A 22 -0.31 -8.45 7.53
CA ILE A 22 -1.67 -8.54 8.08
C ILE A 22 -1.75 -9.66 9.13
N HIS A 23 -1.15 -10.82 8.86
CA HIS A 23 -1.12 -11.94 9.81
C HIS A 23 -0.30 -11.61 11.06
N LEU A 24 0.88 -11.02 10.89
CA LEU A 24 1.78 -10.64 11.98
C LEU A 24 1.09 -9.70 12.98
N PHE A 25 0.33 -8.73 12.46
CA PHE A 25 -0.38 -7.74 13.27
C PHE A 25 -1.86 -8.08 13.52
N LYS A 26 -2.27 -9.35 13.40
CA LYS A 26 -3.68 -9.77 13.51
C LYS A 26 -4.36 -9.38 14.83
N ASN A 27 -3.60 -9.24 15.91
CA ASN A 27 -4.07 -8.89 17.25
C ASN A 27 -3.78 -7.42 17.63
N GLU A 28 -3.34 -6.60 16.67
CA GLU A 28 -3.03 -5.19 16.91
C GLU A 28 -3.88 -4.27 16.01
N PRO A 29 -4.43 -3.17 16.54
CA PRO A 29 -5.11 -2.19 15.73
C PRO A 29 -4.11 -1.49 14.80
N CYS A 30 -4.35 -1.62 13.50
CA CYS A 30 -3.42 -1.23 12.46
C CYS A 30 -4.10 -0.40 11.38
N LYS A 31 -3.34 0.56 10.87
CA LYS A 31 -3.67 1.31 9.67
C LYS A 31 -2.62 1.05 8.62
N PHE A 32 -3.00 0.22 7.65
CA PHE A 32 -2.18 -0.16 6.52
C PHE A 32 -2.32 0.87 5.39
N TYR A 33 -1.19 1.45 4.98
CA TYR A 33 -1.08 2.35 3.86
C TYR A 33 -0.47 1.60 2.68
N LEU A 34 -1.31 1.12 1.77
CA LEU A 34 -0.85 0.46 0.56
C LEU A 34 -0.26 1.51 -0.36
N LEU A 35 1.03 1.40 -0.64
CA LEU A 35 1.79 2.39 -1.39
C LEU A 35 2.19 1.83 -2.75
N HIS A 36 1.71 2.45 -3.81
CA HIS A 36 2.19 2.20 -5.16
C HIS A 36 2.92 3.45 -5.68
N ALA A 37 4.21 3.30 -5.94
CA ALA A 37 5.00 4.32 -6.62
C ALA A 37 4.97 4.00 -8.12
N TYR A 38 4.51 4.96 -8.92
CA TYR A 38 4.51 4.81 -10.37
C TYR A 38 5.40 5.87 -11.01
N HIS A 39 6.11 5.48 -12.06
CA HIS A 39 6.92 6.39 -12.85
C HIS A 39 6.17 6.83 -14.09
N SER A 40 6.03 8.15 -14.28
CA SER A 40 5.35 8.74 -15.42
C SER A 40 6.39 9.06 -16.51
N ALA A 41 6.71 8.09 -17.35
CA ALA A 41 7.46 8.30 -18.59
C ALA A 41 6.52 8.15 -19.80
N PRO A 42 6.82 8.77 -20.96
CA PRO A 42 6.04 8.61 -22.18
C PRO A 42 5.89 7.15 -22.64
N SER A 43 6.88 6.31 -22.32
CA SER A 43 6.90 4.87 -22.61
C SER A 43 6.31 4.01 -21.49
N SER A 44 5.90 4.61 -20.36
CA SER A 44 5.31 3.83 -19.26
C SER A 44 3.93 3.29 -19.68
N PRO A 45 3.64 2.00 -19.44
CA PRO A 45 2.39 1.37 -19.85
C PRO A 45 1.14 1.89 -19.11
N GLY A 46 1.29 2.78 -18.13
CA GLY A 46 0.20 3.26 -17.29
C GLY A 46 0.30 4.75 -16.97
N ASN A 47 -0.86 5.38 -16.79
CA ASN A 47 -0.96 6.75 -16.30
C ASN A 47 -1.40 6.76 -14.82
N LYS A 48 -1.35 7.95 -14.21
CA LYS A 48 -1.72 8.17 -12.79
C LYS A 48 -3.12 7.63 -12.44
N GLN A 49 -4.05 7.73 -13.39
CA GLN A 49 -5.44 7.37 -13.17
C GLN A 49 -5.62 5.85 -13.15
N THR A 50 -4.96 5.14 -14.06
CA THR A 50 -4.92 3.67 -14.07
C THR A 50 -4.32 3.15 -12.77
N ALA A 51 -3.16 3.65 -12.36
CA ALA A 51 -2.49 3.26 -11.12
C ALA A 51 -3.38 3.47 -9.87
N LYS A 52 -4.15 4.58 -9.84
CA LYS A 52 -5.12 4.84 -8.77
C LYS A 52 -6.28 3.84 -8.77
N SER A 53 -6.82 3.55 -9.94
CA SER A 53 -7.93 2.60 -10.08
C SER A 53 -7.51 1.19 -9.69
N GLU A 54 -6.35 0.72 -10.15
CA GLU A 54 -5.78 -0.58 -9.81
C GLU A 54 -5.54 -0.72 -8.30
N LEU A 55 -4.85 0.27 -7.70
CA LEU A 55 -4.59 0.22 -6.26
C LEU A 55 -5.88 0.31 -5.43
N LYS A 56 -6.89 1.06 -5.90
CA LYS A 56 -8.19 1.15 -5.25
C LYS A 56 -8.89 -0.21 -5.26
N ASN A 57 -8.96 -0.87 -6.43
CA ASN A 57 -9.57 -2.19 -6.57
C ASN A 57 -8.86 -3.23 -5.71
N PHE A 58 -7.53 -3.23 -5.76
CA PHE A 58 -6.69 -4.10 -4.92
C PHE A 58 -6.95 -3.88 -3.42
N THR A 59 -7.02 -2.63 -2.98
CA THR A 59 -7.34 -2.29 -1.59
C THR A 59 -8.75 -2.75 -1.21
N GLN A 60 -9.72 -2.66 -2.12
CA GLN A 60 -11.09 -3.14 -1.88
C GLN A 60 -11.13 -4.67 -1.75
N MET A 61 -10.41 -5.39 -2.60
CA MET A 61 -10.28 -6.85 -2.51
C MET A 61 -9.69 -7.27 -1.16
N LEU A 62 -8.64 -6.59 -0.68
CA LEU A 62 -8.06 -6.86 0.62
C LEU A 62 -9.06 -6.63 1.77
N LYS A 63 -9.85 -5.54 1.71
CA LYS A 63 -10.91 -5.29 2.70
C LYS A 63 -12.01 -6.34 2.68
N ALA A 64 -12.42 -6.80 1.50
CA ALA A 64 -13.48 -7.79 1.36
C ALA A 64 -13.05 -9.18 1.90
N ASN A 65 -11.80 -9.56 1.67
CA ASN A 65 -11.26 -10.87 2.05
C ASN A 65 -10.74 -10.93 3.49
N ARG A 66 -10.66 -9.78 4.18
CA ARG A 66 -10.05 -9.66 5.51
C ARG A 66 -10.94 -8.79 6.40
N SER A 67 -11.95 -9.40 7.00
CA SER A 67 -12.82 -8.77 8.01
C SER A 67 -12.11 -8.76 9.37
N ASN A 68 -11.32 -7.72 9.63
CA ASN A 68 -10.87 -7.36 10.97
C ASN A 68 -11.19 -5.87 11.18
N GLU A 69 -12.07 -5.57 12.14
CA GLU A 69 -12.51 -4.21 12.43
C GLU A 69 -11.37 -3.31 12.93
N ASP A 70 -10.34 -3.90 13.51
CA ASP A 70 -9.15 -3.20 14.00
C ASP A 70 -8.17 -2.85 12.87
N HIS A 71 -8.37 -3.40 11.66
CA HIS A 71 -7.49 -3.21 10.50
C HIS A 71 -8.09 -2.27 9.46
N HIS A 72 -7.46 -1.13 9.26
CA HIS A 72 -7.90 -0.10 8.33
C HIS A 72 -6.95 0.04 7.14
N PHE A 73 -7.47 -0.06 5.91
CA PHE A 73 -6.64 0.03 4.71
C PHE A 73 -6.88 1.35 3.94
N LYS A 74 -5.79 2.00 3.53
CA LYS A 74 -5.78 3.22 2.68
C LYS A 74 -4.81 3.07 1.51
N ALA A 75 -5.29 3.39 0.31
CA ALA A 75 -4.49 3.44 -0.91
C ALA A 75 -3.73 4.77 -1.03
N ILE A 76 -2.45 4.71 -1.40
CA ILE A 76 -1.60 5.86 -1.70
C ILE A 76 -0.87 5.61 -3.03
N VAL A 77 -1.10 6.48 -4.00
CA VAL A 77 -0.34 6.50 -5.27
C VAL A 77 0.55 7.72 -5.31
N ILE A 78 1.84 7.54 -5.58
CA ILE A 78 2.83 8.62 -5.68
C ILE A 78 3.56 8.53 -7.03
N THR A 79 3.67 9.67 -7.72
CA THR A 79 4.50 9.81 -8.92
C THR A 79 5.95 10.10 -8.51
N ASN A 80 6.76 9.06 -8.29
CA ASN A 80 8.18 9.18 -7.97
C ASN A 80 8.88 7.81 -8.05
N SER A 81 10.19 7.76 -7.77
CA SER A 81 10.85 6.49 -7.44
C SER A 81 10.27 5.91 -6.16
N ILE A 82 10.36 4.59 -5.99
CA ILE A 82 9.83 3.91 -4.80
C ILE A 82 10.50 4.40 -3.51
N ILE A 83 11.80 4.64 -3.53
CA ILE A 83 12.57 5.14 -2.37
C ILE A 83 12.03 6.51 -1.94
N ASN A 84 11.91 7.46 -2.88
CA ASN A 84 11.40 8.80 -2.58
C ASN A 84 9.93 8.77 -2.16
N ALA A 85 9.13 7.86 -2.73
CA ALA A 85 7.73 7.68 -2.35
C ALA A 85 7.62 7.17 -0.90
N LEU A 86 8.49 6.22 -0.52
CA LEU A 86 8.60 5.70 0.83
C LEU A 86 8.99 6.79 1.82
N GLU A 87 10.12 7.48 1.60
CA GLU A 87 10.59 8.55 2.50
C GLU A 87 9.52 9.62 2.74
N LYS A 88 8.86 10.07 1.67
CA LYS A 88 7.76 11.04 1.76
C LYS A 88 6.58 10.49 2.55
N THR A 89 6.25 9.21 2.39
CA THR A 89 5.11 8.59 3.07
C THR A 89 5.41 8.33 4.54
N ILE A 90 6.61 7.84 4.87
CA ILE A 90 7.09 7.65 6.24
C ILE A 90 7.00 8.96 7.00
N LYS A 91 7.58 10.04 6.47
CA LYS A 91 7.54 11.36 7.10
C LYS A 91 6.11 11.92 7.23
N LYS A 92 5.29 11.80 6.19
CA LYS A 92 3.92 12.37 6.18
C LYS A 92 2.94 11.60 7.07
N LYS A 93 3.16 10.30 7.26
CA LYS A 93 2.26 9.44 8.04
C LYS A 93 2.79 9.14 9.43
N GLU A 94 4.07 9.42 9.70
CA GLU A 94 4.78 9.00 10.91
C GLU A 94 4.64 7.48 11.04
N ALA A 95 5.08 6.77 10.00
CA ALA A 95 4.92 5.31 9.95
C ALA A 95 5.83 4.63 10.97
N ASP A 96 5.29 3.61 11.64
CA ASP A 96 6.02 2.78 12.60
C ASP A 96 6.81 1.67 11.89
N TYR A 97 6.27 1.17 10.76
CA TYR A 97 6.83 0.08 9.97
C TYR A 97 6.63 0.32 8.46
N VAL A 98 7.48 -0.34 7.67
CA VAL A 98 7.42 -0.47 6.21
C VAL A 98 7.55 -1.95 5.86
#